data_AF-A0A1Q7B1W8-F1
#
_entry.id   AF-A0A1Q7B1W8-F1
#
_cell.length_a   1.000
_cell.length_b   1.000
_cell.length_c   1.000
_cell.angle_alpha   90.00
_cell.angle_beta   90.00
_cell.angle_gamma   90.00
#
_symmetry.space_group_name_H-M   'P 1'
#
loop_
_entity.id
_entity.type
_entity.pdbx_description
1 polymer ?
#
loop_
_entity_poly.entity_id
_entity_poly.type
_entity_poly.pdbx_seq_one_letter_code
_entity_poly.pdbx_strand_id
1 'polypeptide(L)'
;MPKDAASTRSNILAAAVQTLQRGGVEGFTLDAVARRAGVVKGLVLYHYVSRDRLLRAAASQIDASRSAALERALSSPGAPPAMPSWTAPPLPWRRACRSPMPATLTTRSGFPCLK
;
A
#
# COMPACT_ATOMS: atom_id res chain seq x y z
N MET A 1 -14.38 0.72 -30.59
CA MET A 1 -13.39 -0.21 -29.99
C MET A 1 -14.15 -1.25 -29.20
N PRO A 2 -14.11 -2.54 -29.56
CA PRO A 2 -14.74 -3.57 -28.73
C PRO A 2 -13.97 -3.64 -27.40
N LYS A 3 -14.67 -3.45 -26.29
CA LYS A 3 -14.08 -3.52 -24.95
C LYS A 3 -14.00 -4.99 -24.58
N ASP A 4 -12.81 -5.55 -24.46
CA ASP A 4 -12.65 -6.95 -24.07
C ASP A 4 -13.42 -7.23 -22.77
N ALA A 5 -14.10 -8.38 -22.69
CA ALA A 5 -14.91 -8.75 -21.54
C ALA A 5 -14.09 -8.73 -20.23
N ALA A 6 -12.81 -9.05 -20.30
CA ALA A 6 -11.86 -8.96 -19.18
C ALA A 6 -11.63 -7.51 -18.71
N SER A 7 -11.48 -6.56 -19.64
CA SER A 7 -11.34 -5.14 -19.34
C SER A 7 -12.61 -4.58 -18.70
N THR A 8 -13.78 -5.01 -19.19
CA THR A 8 -15.08 -4.61 -18.62
C THR A 8 -15.26 -5.10 -17.18
N ARG A 9 -14.92 -6.37 -16.90
CA ARG A 9 -14.97 -6.93 -15.54
C ARG A 9 -14.08 -6.15 -14.58
N SER A 10 -12.84 -5.87 -14.98
CA SER A 10 -11.89 -5.08 -14.16
C SER A 10 -12.39 -3.66 -13.90
N ASN A 11 -12.99 -3.00 -14.90
CA ASN A 11 -13.58 -1.67 -14.73
C ASN A 11 -14.75 -1.67 -13.73
N ILE A 12 -15.62 -2.68 -13.79
CA ILE A 12 -16.72 -2.84 -12.84
C ILE A 12 -16.18 -3.04 -11.42
N LEU A 13 -15.14 -3.86 -11.26
CA LEU A 13 -14.52 -4.10 -9.96
C LEU A 13 -13.88 -2.84 -9.38
N ALA A 14 -13.15 -2.08 -10.20
CA ALA A 14 -12.55 -0.81 -9.79
C ALA A 14 -13.62 0.22 -9.36
N ALA A 15 -14.72 0.31 -10.10
CA ALA A 15 -15.86 1.15 -9.73
C ALA A 15 -16.54 0.68 -8.44
N ALA A 16 -16.62 -0.62 -8.21
CA ALA A 16 -17.15 -1.20 -6.97
C ALA A 16 -16.27 -0.83 -5.76
N VAL A 17 -14.95 -1.03 -5.85
CA VAL A 17 -13.98 -0.63 -4.81
C VAL A 17 -14.15 0.85 -4.46
N GLN A 18 -14.20 1.71 -5.48
CA GLN A 18 -14.39 3.14 -5.33
C GLN A 18 -15.74 3.55 -4.71
N THR A 19 -16.77 2.73 -4.89
CA THR A 19 -18.09 2.96 -4.29
C THR A 19 -18.10 2.53 -2.84
N LEU A 20 -17.49 1.38 -2.54
CA LEU A 20 -17.35 0.85 -1.20
C LEU A 20 -16.49 1.77 -0.31
N GLN A 21 -15.38 2.29 -0.82
CA GLN A 21 -14.51 3.21 -0.08
C GLN A 21 -15.19 4.55 0.25
N ARG A 22 -16.12 5.02 -0.57
CA ARG A 22 -16.79 6.32 -0.37
C ARG A 22 -18.08 6.24 0.44
N GLY A 23 -18.89 5.21 0.20
CA GLY A 23 -20.24 5.09 0.78
C GLY A 23 -20.40 3.94 1.76
N GLY A 24 -19.33 3.19 2.05
CA GLY A 24 -19.43 1.98 2.87
C GLY A 24 -20.37 0.94 2.25
N VAL A 25 -20.87 0.03 3.09
CA VAL A 25 -21.77 -1.05 2.65
C VAL A 25 -23.17 -0.51 2.34
N GLU A 26 -23.65 0.49 3.07
CA GLU A 26 -24.98 1.09 2.85
C GLU A 26 -25.06 1.79 1.49
N GLY A 27 -24.05 2.57 1.12
CA GLY A 27 -23.95 3.22 -0.19
C GLY A 27 -23.61 2.28 -1.34
N PHE A 28 -23.30 1.01 -1.05
CA PHE A 28 -22.90 0.03 -2.06
C PHE A 28 -24.12 -0.56 -2.76
N THR A 29 -24.54 0.02 -3.88
CA THR A 29 -25.64 -0.50 -4.70
C THR A 29 -25.17 -0.85 -6.12
N LEU A 30 -25.81 -1.85 -6.74
CA LEU A 30 -25.49 -2.24 -8.13
C LEU A 30 -25.68 -1.08 -9.11
N ASP A 31 -26.66 -0.21 -8.84
CA ASP A 31 -26.91 0.99 -9.63
C ASP A 31 -25.79 2.03 -9.48
N ALA A 32 -25.34 2.31 -8.26
CA ALA A 32 -24.22 3.23 -8.03
C ALA A 32 -22.93 2.72 -8.70
N VAL A 33 -22.68 1.41 -8.65
CA VAL A 33 -21.52 0.82 -9.33
C VAL A 33 -21.67 0.90 -10.84
N ALA A 34 -22.83 0.55 -11.39
CA ALA A 34 -23.10 0.61 -12.83
C ALA A 34 -22.90 2.04 -13.39
N ARG A 35 -23.49 3.04 -12.72
CA ARG A 35 -23.30 4.46 -13.04
C ARG A 35 -21.83 4.86 -13.00
N ARG A 36 -21.09 4.47 -11.96
CA ARG A 36 -19.66 4.78 -11.83
C ARG A 36 -18.79 4.09 -12.87
N ALA A 37 -19.12 2.86 -13.26
CA ALA A 37 -18.39 2.12 -14.29
C ALA A 37 -18.79 2.57 -15.72
N GLY A 38 -19.84 3.38 -15.88
CA GLY A 38 -20.36 3.78 -17.18
C GLY A 38 -20.98 2.60 -17.95
N VAL A 39 -21.60 1.67 -17.24
CA VAL A 39 -22.23 0.47 -17.82
C VAL A 39 -23.67 0.31 -17.34
N VAL A 40 -24.45 -0.49 -18.06
CA VAL A 40 -25.81 -0.85 -17.63
C VAL A 40 -25.78 -1.90 -16.52
N LYS A 41 -26.77 -1.86 -15.62
CA LYS A 41 -26.88 -2.79 -14.48
C LYS A 41 -26.87 -4.27 -14.89
N GLY A 42 -27.46 -4.60 -16.04
CA GLY A 42 -27.46 -5.97 -16.58
C GLY A 42 -26.05 -6.50 -16.86
N LEU A 43 -25.13 -5.64 -17.32
CA LEU A 43 -23.74 -6.02 -17.58
C LEU A 43 -22.95 -6.26 -16.28
N VAL A 44 -23.29 -5.55 -15.21
CA VAL A 44 -22.75 -5.82 -13.88
C VAL A 44 -23.18 -7.20 -13.40
N LEU A 45 -24.47 -7.53 -13.53
CA LEU A 45 -25.03 -8.82 -13.12
C LEU A 45 -24.50 -9.98 -13.96
N TYR A 46 -24.21 -9.75 -15.25
CA TYR A 46 -23.56 -10.73 -16.11
C TYR A 46 -22.19 -11.15 -15.58
N HIS A 47 -21.36 -10.20 -15.12
CA HIS A 47 -20.04 -10.51 -14.55
C HIS A 47 -20.08 -10.91 -13.07
N TYR A 48 -21.06 -10.40 -12.32
CA TYR A 48 -21.22 -10.61 -10.89
C TYR A 48 -22.68 -10.90 -10.57
N VAL A 49 -22.99 -12.20 -10.48
CA VAL A 49 -24.34 -12.77 -10.29
C VAL A 49 -25.14 -12.12 -9.15
N SER A 50 -24.48 -11.58 -8.13
CA SER A 50 -25.13 -10.89 -7.01
C SER A 50 -24.34 -9.71 -6.48
N ARG A 51 -25.06 -8.79 -5.80
CA ARG A 51 -24.48 -7.69 -5.03
C ARG A 51 -23.43 -8.20 -4.03
N ASP A 52 -23.75 -9.25 -3.29
CA ASP A 52 -22.85 -9.87 -2.31
C ASP A 52 -21.56 -10.41 -2.93
N ARG A 53 -21.63 -11.04 -4.11
CA ARG A 53 -20.42 -11.48 -4.81
C ARG A 53 -19.55 -10.31 -5.24
N LEU A 54 -20.16 -9.24 -5.76
CA LEU A 54 -19.43 -8.03 -6.13
C LEU A 54 -18.82 -7.34 -4.90
N LEU A 55 -19.55 -7.27 -3.80
CA LEU A 55 -19.09 -6.70 -2.54
C LEU A 55 -17.89 -7.47 -1.98
N ARG A 56 -17.98 -8.81 -1.93
CA ARG A 56 -16.87 -9.67 -1.49
C ARG A 56 -15.64 -9.50 -2.39
N ALA A 57 -15.82 -9.46 -3.70
CA ALA A 57 -14.72 -9.24 -4.63
C ALA A 57 -14.05 -7.88 -4.41
N ALA A 58 -14.83 -6.82 -4.22
CA ALA A 58 -14.31 -5.48 -3.94
C ALA A 58 -13.58 -5.42 -2.59
N ALA A 59 -14.15 -6.03 -1.54
CA ALA A 59 -13.52 -6.10 -0.22
C ALA A 59 -12.19 -6.87 -0.26
N SER A 60 -12.15 -8.00 -0.96
CA SER A 60 -10.93 -8.79 -1.16
C SER A 60 -9.86 -8.00 -1.91
N GLN A 61 -10.23 -7.20 -2.92
CA GLN A 61 -9.24 -6.37 -3.61
C GLN A 61 -8.70 -5.23 -2.73
N ILE A 62 -9.54 -4.64 -1.87
CA ILE A 62 -9.09 -3.64 -0.89
C ILE A 62 -8.12 -4.29 0.09
N ASP A 63 -8.46 -5.45 0.63
CA ASP A 63 -7.61 -6.21 1.55
C ASP A 63 -6.25 -6.53 0.92
N ALA A 64 -6.24 -7.12 -0.28
CA ALA A 64 -5.02 -7.41 -1.03
C ALA A 64 -4.15 -6.15 -1.26
N SER A 65 -4.78 -5.02 -1.61
CA SER A 65 -4.07 -3.75 -1.82
C SER A 65 -3.46 -3.20 -0.53
N ARG A 66 -4.13 -3.37 0.61
CA ARG A 66 -3.66 -2.94 1.93
C ARG A 66 -2.52 -3.83 2.42
N SER A 67 -2.68 -5.14 2.31
CA SER A 67 -1.64 -6.11 2.65
C SER A 67 -0.38 -5.85 1.83
N ALA A 68 -0.50 -5.65 0.51
CA ALA A 68 0.64 -5.30 -0.33
C ALA A 68 1.29 -3.96 0.03
N ALA A 69 0.52 -2.98 0.53
CA ALA A 69 1.07 -1.71 0.98
C ALA A 69 1.81 -1.84 2.31
N LEU A 70 1.28 -2.64 3.24
CA LEU A 70 1.90 -2.94 4.51
C LEU A 70 3.24 -3.69 4.31
N GLU A 71 3.24 -4.75 3.50
CA GLU A 71 4.44 -5.52 3.18
C GLU A 71 5.55 -4.65 2.58
N ARG A 72 5.19 -3.72 1.68
CA ARG A 72 6.13 -2.75 1.11
C ARG A 72 6.72 -1.80 2.15
N ALA A 73 5.90 -1.36 3.12
CA ALA A 73 6.36 -0.48 4.19
C ALA A 73 7.31 -1.21 5.16
N LEU A 74 7.02 -2.47 5.48
CA LEU A 74 7.85 -3.31 6.36
C LEU A 74 9.16 -3.75 5.69
N SER A 75 9.12 -4.01 4.38
CA SER A 75 10.29 -4.44 3.60
C SER A 75 11.23 -3.29 3.23
N SER A 76 10.77 -2.04 3.34
CA SER A 76 11.64 -0.89 3.13
C SER A 76 12.55 -0.74 4.37
N PRO A 77 13.89 -0.79 4.23
CA PRO A 77 14.76 -0.43 5.33
C PRO A 77 14.43 1.01 5.69
N GLY A 78 13.79 1.19 6.86
CA GLY A 78 13.32 2.49 7.31
C GLY A 78 14.42 3.50 7.09
N ALA A 79 14.12 4.56 6.32
CA ALA A 79 15.05 5.67 6.18
C ALA A 79 15.48 6.02 7.61
N PRO A 80 16.79 6.00 7.94
CA PRO A 80 17.22 6.34 9.28
C PRO A 80 16.58 7.68 9.61
N PRO A 81 16.05 7.88 10.85
CA PRO A 81 15.42 9.14 11.21
C PRO A 81 16.39 10.23 10.77
N ALA A 82 15.93 11.15 9.92
CA ALA A 82 16.76 12.22 9.40
C ALA A 82 17.43 12.85 10.61
N MET A 83 18.72 12.55 10.80
CA MET A 83 19.44 13.04 11.96
C MET A 83 19.35 14.56 11.87
N PRO A 84 18.83 15.24 12.92
CA PRO A 84 18.81 16.68 12.89
C PRO A 84 20.26 17.16 12.75
N SER A 85 20.51 18.16 11.90
CA SER A 85 21.85 18.52 11.41
C SER A 85 22.86 18.89 12.51
N TRP A 86 22.41 19.11 13.74
CA TRP A 86 23.23 19.38 14.91
C TRP A 86 23.89 18.14 15.54
N THR A 87 23.46 16.92 15.20
CA THR A 87 24.14 15.67 15.61
C THR A 87 25.16 15.18 14.59
N ALA A 88 25.39 15.92 13.49
CA ALA A 88 26.46 15.60 12.54
C ALA A 88 27.84 15.94 13.15
N PRO A 89 28.74 14.98 13.35
CA PRO A 89 30.10 15.29 13.81
C PRO A 89 30.83 16.12 12.74
N PRO A 90 31.69 17.09 13.12
CA PRO A 90 32.53 17.78 12.15
C PRO A 90 33.41 16.72 11.47
N LEU A 91 33.22 16.58 10.17
CA LEU A 91 33.87 15.70 9.19
C LEU A 91 35.32 15.29 9.54
N PRO A 92 35.55 14.04 10.04
CA PRO A 92 36.46 13.17 9.28
C PRO A 92 35.96 11.72 9.09
N TRP A 93 34.85 11.31 9.70
CA TRP A 93 34.42 9.90 9.74
C TRP A 93 33.90 9.33 8.40
N ARG A 94 33.43 10.17 7.46
CA ARG A 94 32.97 9.74 6.13
C ARG A 94 34.04 8.98 5.33
N ARG A 95 35.32 9.19 5.63
CA ARG A 95 36.45 8.52 4.95
C ARG A 95 36.85 7.20 5.62
N ALA A 96 36.50 7.01 6.89
CA ALA A 96 36.85 5.82 7.68
C ALA A 96 35.89 4.63 7.45
N CYS A 97 34.61 4.90 7.15
CA CYS A 97 33.62 3.84 6.93
C CYS A 97 33.76 3.08 5.59
N ARG A 98 34.75 3.42 4.74
CA ARG A 98 35.04 2.69 3.49
C ARG A 98 36.13 1.64 3.63
N SER A 99 36.56 1.32 4.85
CA SER A 99 37.49 0.23 5.11
C SER A 99 36.72 -1.03 5.53
N PRO A 100 37.08 -2.22 5.03
CA PRO A 100 36.55 -3.46 5.58
C PRO A 100 36.97 -3.54 7.05
N MET A 101 35.99 -3.63 7.93
CA MET A 101 36.14 -3.63 9.38
C MET A 101 37.00 -4.84 9.79
N PRO A 102 38.19 -4.69 10.41
CA PRO A 102 38.88 -5.84 10.98
C PRO A 102 38.08 -6.34 12.20
N ALA A 103 37.75 -7.63 12.18
CA ALA A 103 36.84 -8.32 13.09
C ALA A 103 37.35 -8.50 14.54
N THR A 104 38.25 -7.65 15.01
CA THR A 104 38.90 -7.83 16.31
C THR A 104 39.14 -6.48 16.94
N LEU A 105 38.16 -5.98 17.70
CA LEU A 105 38.40 -5.13 18.87
C LEU A 105 37.18 -5.20 19.80
N THR A 106 37.22 -6.28 20.59
CA THR A 106 36.58 -6.47 21.89
C THR A 106 36.74 -5.23 22.77
N THR A 107 35.63 -4.82 23.39
CA THR A 107 35.47 -4.17 24.70
C THR A 107 36.39 -3.00 25.03
N ARG A 108 35.79 -1.80 25.23
CA ARG A 108 35.71 -1.15 26.56
C ARG A 108 35.14 0.28 26.47
N SER A 109 33.91 0.40 26.99
CA SER A 109 33.31 1.53 27.74
C SER A 109 33.64 2.98 27.34
N GLY A 110 32.58 3.74 27.04
CA GLY A 110 32.65 5.20 27.05
C GLY A 110 31.34 5.91 26.72
N PHE A 111 30.21 5.52 27.34
CA PHE A 111 29.02 6.37 27.35
C PHE A 111 29.01 7.20 28.66
N PRO A 112 29.00 8.54 28.61
CA PRO A 112 28.93 9.35 29.81
C PRO A 112 27.47 9.50 30.29
N CYS A 113 27.26 9.29 31.59
CA CYS A 113 26.02 9.59 32.29
C CYS A 113 25.74 11.10 32.29
N LEU A 114 24.49 11.42 31.96
CA LEU A 114 23.84 12.72 32.05
C LEU A 114 23.80 13.23 33.51
N LYS A 115 24.07 14.52 33.72
CA LYS A 115 23.60 15.29 34.89
C LYS A 115 22.96 16.57 34.38
#